data_AF-A0A7X3UY37-F1
#
_entry.id   AF-A0A7X3UY37-F1
#
_cell.length_a   1.000
_cell.length_b   1.000
_cell.length_c   1.000
_cell.angle_alpha   90.00
_cell.angle_beta   90.00
_cell.angle_gamma   90.00
#
_symmetry.space_group_name_H-M   'P 1'
#
loop_
_entity.id
_entity.type
_entity.pdbx_description
1 polymer ?
#
loop_
_entity_poly.entity_id
_entity_poly.type
_entity_poly.pdbx_seq_one_letter_code
_entity_poly.pdbx_strand_id
1 'polypeptide(L)'
;MDAAARKTAEFALGEEGLEFVRSFPVPVYGSDMCLSDGRLVVLGQVSDGTPQVYILSEEGEVIRSFEPGFPRQLPPRGLERFAAFFASSHGRGHVHCAGGDVLAIASERLGIVRWFSTQGDFIREVTINGFSPVTWTPNSGGGLSMGVDPATGVANTLSHLSGGGPGQLVATIHGASMEDMTGRLDIYVLDSGSGEQSSPVPSEAVASAFAHHRLYSFVRDPYPKVLVQTVPQWLRRQ
;
A
#
# COMPACT_ATOMS: atom_id res chain seq x y z
N MET A 1 8.54 1.82 28.92
CA MET A 1 8.36 0.53 28.23
C MET A 1 9.58 0.33 27.38
N ASP A 2 10.40 -0.67 27.70
CA ASP A 2 11.55 -1.04 26.87
C ASP A 2 11.05 -1.46 25.49
N ALA A 3 11.29 -0.60 24.50
CA ALA A 3 11.07 -0.92 23.10
C ALA A 3 12.20 -1.86 22.68
N ALA A 4 12.03 -3.17 22.91
CA ALA A 4 12.86 -4.15 22.23
C ALA A 4 12.75 -3.86 20.73
N ALA A 5 13.86 -3.47 20.11
CA ALA A 5 13.91 -3.15 18.69
C ALA A 5 13.28 -4.31 17.92
N ARG A 6 12.26 -4.01 17.10
CA ARG A 6 11.65 -5.02 16.24
C ARG A 6 12.71 -5.45 15.23
N LYS A 7 12.72 -6.72 14.85
CA LYS A 7 13.66 -7.23 13.85
C LYS A 7 12.89 -7.66 12.61
N THR A 8 13.39 -7.27 11.44
CA THR A 8 12.96 -7.81 10.15
C THR A 8 14.03 -8.77 9.65
N ALA A 9 13.65 -9.95 9.20
CA ALA A 9 14.58 -10.93 8.64
C ALA A 9 14.51 -10.96 7.11
N GLU A 10 15.68 -11.05 6.47
CA GLU A 10 15.83 -11.27 5.04
C GLU A 10 16.06 -12.75 4.77
N PHE A 11 15.39 -13.26 3.73
CA PHE A 11 15.54 -14.62 3.25
C PHE A 11 15.82 -14.61 1.75
N ALA A 12 16.65 -15.53 1.29
CA ALA A 12 16.94 -15.76 -0.12
C ALA A 12 16.49 -17.17 -0.51
N LEU A 13 16.23 -17.39 -1.80
CA LEU A 13 15.97 -18.73 -2.33
C LEU A 13 17.31 -19.39 -2.66
N GLY A 14 17.69 -20.41 -1.89
CA GLY A 14 18.82 -21.30 -2.14
C GLY A 14 18.39 -22.60 -2.85
N GLU A 15 19.34 -23.52 -3.03
CA GLU A 15 19.10 -24.80 -3.74
C GLU A 15 18.10 -25.70 -3.03
N GLU A 16 18.09 -25.69 -1.69
CA GLU A 16 17.22 -26.53 -0.86
C GLU A 16 15.95 -25.81 -0.36
N GLY A 17 15.81 -24.51 -0.65
CA GLY A 17 14.63 -23.72 -0.26
C GLY A 17 14.96 -22.32 0.24
N LEU A 18 14.09 -21.77 1.10
CA LEU A 18 14.29 -20.43 1.69
C LEU A 18 15.36 -20.49 2.78
N GLU A 19 16.44 -19.73 2.59
CA GLU A 19 17.56 -19.63 3.51
C GLU A 19 17.57 -18.28 4.20
N PHE A 20 17.86 -18.29 5.50
CA PHE A 20 18.05 -17.06 6.27
C PHE A 20 19.33 -16.34 5.83
N VAL A 21 19.21 -15.06 5.51
CA VAL A 21 20.36 -14.21 5.13
C VAL A 21 20.82 -13.41 6.34
N ARG A 22 19.95 -12.56 6.88
CA ARG A 22 20.27 -11.65 8.00
C ARG A 22 19.02 -11.05 8.65
N SER A 23 19.22 -10.25 9.70
CA SER A 23 18.17 -9.49 10.37
C SER A 23 18.54 -8.02 10.54
N PHE A 24 17.56 -7.15 10.32
CA PHE A 24 17.64 -5.70 10.47
C PHE A 24 16.93 -5.27 11.76
N PRO A 25 17.60 -4.56 12.67
CA PRO A 25 16.93 -3.84 13.74
C PRO A 25 16.09 -2.70 13.13
N VAL A 26 14.83 -2.60 13.52
CA VAL A 26 13.89 -1.57 13.04
C VAL A 26 13.47 -0.69 14.21
N PRO A 27 14.01 0.54 14.32
CA PRO A 27 13.70 1.45 15.41
C PRO A 27 12.35 2.16 15.24
N VAL A 28 11.70 2.01 14.09
CA VAL A 28 10.46 2.68 13.71
C VAL A 28 9.31 1.70 13.49
N TYR A 29 8.08 2.18 13.67
CA TYR A 29 6.90 1.42 13.25
C TYR A 29 6.66 1.61 11.75
N GLY A 30 6.74 0.53 10.98
CA GLY A 30 6.45 0.51 9.55
C GLY A 30 5.04 0.01 9.23
N SER A 31 4.45 0.57 8.18
CA SER A 31 3.30 0.02 7.48
C SER A 31 3.71 -0.96 6.38
N ASP A 32 4.86 -0.72 5.73
CA ASP A 32 5.43 -1.59 4.71
C ASP A 32 6.95 -1.43 4.62
N MET A 33 7.65 -2.35 3.94
CA MET A 33 9.11 -2.32 3.81
C MET A 33 9.62 -3.05 2.56
N CYS A 34 10.80 -2.63 2.07
CA CYS A 34 11.54 -3.34 1.03
C CYS A 34 13.06 -3.24 1.25
N LEU A 35 13.82 -4.08 0.55
CA LEU A 35 15.28 -4.09 0.61
C LEU A 35 15.88 -3.54 -0.69
N SER A 36 16.83 -2.61 -0.57
CA SER A 36 17.57 -2.03 -1.69
C SER A 36 19.04 -1.96 -1.33
N ASP A 37 19.90 -2.66 -2.07
CA ASP A 37 21.37 -2.61 -1.91
C ASP A 37 21.85 -2.75 -0.45
N GLY A 38 21.30 -3.73 0.26
CA GLY A 38 21.62 -4.00 1.67
C GLY A 38 21.04 -3.00 2.68
N ARG A 39 20.24 -2.04 2.23
CA ARG A 39 19.52 -1.11 3.09
C ARG A 39 18.06 -1.52 3.23
N LEU A 40 17.53 -1.38 4.44
CA LEU A 40 16.11 -1.58 4.69
C LEU A 40 15.37 -0.26 4.51
N VAL A 41 14.42 -0.23 3.59
CA VAL A 41 13.52 0.90 3.39
C VAL A 41 12.22 0.58 4.11
N VAL A 42 11.79 1.48 4.99
CA VAL A 42 10.56 1.34 5.77
C VAL A 42 9.65 2.52 5.50
N LEU A 43 8.42 2.25 5.07
CA LEU A 43 7.37 3.26 5.03
C LEU A 43 6.63 3.27 6.37
N GLY A 44 6.95 4.24 7.20
CA GLY A 44 6.32 4.45 8.50
C GLY A 44 5.40 5.67 8.52
N GLN A 45 5.01 6.06 9.73
CA GLN A 45 4.26 7.28 10.01
C GLN A 45 4.91 8.01 11.17
N VAL A 46 4.97 9.34 11.09
CA VAL A 46 5.27 10.17 12.26
C VAL A 46 4.00 10.38 13.11
N SER A 47 4.14 11.01 14.27
CA SER A 47 3.07 11.10 15.28
C SER A 47 1.79 11.79 14.81
N ASP A 48 1.86 12.68 13.81
CA ASP A 48 0.70 13.35 13.22
C ASP A 48 0.00 12.53 12.12
N GLY A 49 0.49 11.30 11.86
CA GLY A 49 -0.02 10.39 10.84
C GLY A 49 0.55 10.64 9.43
N THR A 50 1.44 11.61 9.26
CA THR A 50 2.11 11.87 7.98
C THR A 50 2.99 10.67 7.61
N PRO A 51 2.86 10.12 6.39
CA PRO A 51 3.71 9.03 5.92
C PRO A 51 5.16 9.50 5.85
N GLN A 52 6.09 8.67 6.30
CA GLN A 52 7.52 8.97 6.27
C GLN A 52 8.29 7.75 5.78
N VAL A 53 9.19 7.95 4.83
CA VAL A 53 10.12 6.92 4.38
C VAL A 53 11.37 7.00 5.24
N TYR A 54 11.80 5.86 5.76
CA TYR A 54 13.06 5.70 6.48
C TYR A 54 13.96 4.74 5.70
N ILE A 55 15.20 5.15 5.46
CA ILE A 55 16.24 4.28 4.91
C ILE A 55 17.20 3.96 6.04
N LEU A 56 17.27 2.68 6.39
CA LEU A 56 18.01 2.16 7.52
C LEU A 56 19.28 1.44 7.07
N SER A 57 20.35 1.57 7.85
CA SER A 57 21.54 0.71 7.73
C SER A 57 21.24 -0.72 8.19
N GLU A 58 22.19 -1.62 8.00
CA GLU A 58 22.09 -3.01 8.49
C GLU A 58 22.01 -3.08 10.02
N GLU A 59 22.63 -2.11 10.70
CA GLU A 59 22.61 -1.94 12.15
C GLU A 59 21.31 -1.29 12.66
N GLY A 60 20.43 -0.87 11.76
CA GLY A 60 19.15 -0.23 12.08
C GLY A 60 19.26 1.27 12.33
N GLU A 61 20.37 1.92 11.98
CA GLU A 61 20.49 3.38 12.07
C GLU A 61 19.72 4.06 10.93
N VAL A 62 19.00 5.13 11.24
CA VAL A 62 18.33 5.94 10.22
C VAL A 62 19.38 6.74 9.44
N ILE A 63 19.72 6.28 8.25
CA ILE A 63 20.64 6.97 7.33
C ILE A 63 19.95 8.22 6.77
N ARG A 64 18.68 8.07 6.41
CA ARG A 64 17.88 9.13 5.77
C ARG A 64 16.41 8.93 6.05
N SER A 65 15.67 10.03 6.03
CA SER A 65 14.22 9.97 5.92
C SER A 65 13.67 11.11 5.07
N PHE A 66 12.53 10.89 4.43
CA PHE A 66 11.82 11.92 3.66
C PHE A 66 10.31 11.67 3.65
N GLU A 67 9.53 12.75 3.51
CA GLU A 67 8.07 12.67 3.33
C GLU A 67 7.79 12.43 1.83
N PRO A 68 7.01 11.40 1.44
CA PRO A 68 6.64 11.16 0.04
C PRO A 68 5.66 12.21 -0.50
N GLY A 69 5.15 13.10 0.36
CA GLY A 69 4.39 14.29 0.01
C GLY A 69 3.00 14.02 -0.57
N PHE A 70 2.40 12.86 -0.29
CA PHE A 70 1.06 12.54 -0.77
C PHE A 70 0.07 13.65 -0.36
N PRO A 71 -0.91 13.97 -1.21
CA PRO A 71 -1.93 14.97 -0.88
C PRO A 71 -2.56 14.67 0.48
N ARG A 72 -2.41 15.61 1.42
CA ARG A 72 -3.05 15.49 2.73
C ARG A 72 -4.56 15.59 2.54
N GLN A 73 -5.27 14.51 2.84
CA GLN A 73 -6.72 14.58 2.94
C GLN A 73 -7.10 15.02 4.35
N LEU A 74 -7.50 16.28 4.44
CA LEU A 74 -8.15 16.77 5.65
C LEU A 74 -9.56 16.16 5.73
N PRO A 75 -10.05 15.88 6.96
CA PRO A 75 -11.44 15.53 7.12
C PRO A 75 -12.33 16.62 6.48
N PRO A 76 -13.38 16.23 5.74
CA PRO A 76 -14.38 17.18 5.28
C PRO A 76 -14.94 18.00 6.44
N ARG A 77 -15.42 19.21 6.15
CA ARG A 77 -16.06 20.07 7.16
C ARG A 77 -17.16 19.32 7.90
N GLY A 78 -17.18 19.38 9.22
CA GLY A 78 -18.11 18.66 10.08
C GLY A 78 -17.68 17.24 10.47
N LEU A 79 -16.52 16.77 9.99
CA LEU A 79 -15.91 15.48 10.35
C LEU A 79 -14.59 15.63 11.11
N GLU A 80 -14.27 16.82 11.64
CA GLU A 80 -13.00 17.13 12.31
C GLU A 80 -12.75 16.22 13.53
N ARG A 81 -13.82 15.79 14.21
CA ARG A 81 -13.75 14.83 15.32
C ARG A 81 -13.17 13.46 14.94
N PHE A 82 -13.11 13.16 13.65
CA PHE A 82 -12.55 11.93 13.10
C PHE A 82 -11.14 12.14 12.50
N ALA A 83 -10.51 13.31 12.66
CA ALA A 83 -9.23 13.64 12.03
C ALA A 83 -8.14 12.55 12.21
N ALA A 84 -8.05 11.94 13.39
CA ALA A 84 -7.10 10.85 13.65
C ALA A 84 -7.37 9.59 12.81
N PHE A 85 -8.65 9.26 12.55
CA PHE A 85 -9.03 8.18 11.64
C PHE A 85 -8.60 8.51 10.20
N PHE A 86 -8.79 9.75 9.75
CA PHE A 86 -8.37 10.17 8.42
C PHE A 86 -6.85 10.15 8.25
N ALA A 87 -6.10 10.69 9.22
CA ALA A 87 -4.64 10.70 9.20
C ALA A 87 -4.08 9.27 9.16
N SER A 88 -4.57 8.37 10.02
CA SER A 88 -4.10 6.99 10.08
C SER A 88 -4.51 6.13 8.88
N SER A 89 -5.64 6.42 8.22
CA SER A 89 -6.15 5.65 7.09
C SER A 89 -5.54 6.06 5.75
N HIS A 90 -5.12 7.31 5.59
CA HIS A 90 -4.52 7.83 4.34
C HIS A 90 -2.99 7.94 4.39
N GLY A 91 -2.41 7.94 5.59
CA GLY A 91 -0.96 7.89 5.76
C GLY A 91 -0.35 6.51 5.58
N ARG A 92 -1.15 5.47 5.26
CA ARG A 92 -0.64 4.13 4.95
C ARG A 92 -0.33 4.02 3.47
N GLY A 93 0.58 3.12 3.16
CA GLY A 93 0.98 2.88 1.79
C GLY A 93 1.82 1.64 1.68
N HIS A 94 2.35 1.48 0.48
CA HIS A 94 3.24 0.39 0.13
C HIS A 94 4.51 0.92 -0.49
N VAL A 95 5.62 0.32 -0.15
CA VAL A 95 6.93 0.68 -0.69
C VAL A 95 7.54 -0.50 -1.42
N HIS A 96 8.00 -0.26 -2.63
CA HIS A 96 8.72 -1.23 -3.43
C HIS A 96 10.05 -0.66 -3.91
N CYS A 97 11.09 -1.47 -3.80
CA CYS A 97 12.42 -1.13 -4.24
C CYS A 97 12.51 -1.52 -5.73
N ALA A 98 12.34 -0.54 -6.61
CA ALA A 98 12.12 -0.76 -8.05
C ALA A 98 13.38 -1.19 -8.83
N GLY A 99 14.52 -1.31 -8.13
CA GLY A 99 15.84 -1.60 -8.69
C GLY A 99 16.69 -0.34 -8.85
N GLY A 100 18.00 -0.52 -8.77
CA GLY A 100 18.95 0.60 -8.71
C GLY A 100 18.63 1.55 -7.56
N ASP A 101 18.81 2.85 -7.79
CA ASP A 101 18.55 3.90 -6.81
C ASP A 101 17.09 4.40 -6.79
N VAL A 102 16.11 3.56 -7.14
CA VAL A 102 14.71 3.98 -7.29
C VAL A 102 13.76 3.25 -6.33
N LEU A 103 12.92 4.02 -5.66
CA LEU A 103 11.84 3.58 -4.79
C LEU A 103 10.50 3.95 -5.42
N ALA A 104 9.54 3.04 -5.38
CA ALA A 104 8.16 3.30 -5.75
C ALA A 104 7.28 3.21 -4.50
N ILE A 105 6.42 4.21 -4.28
CA ILE A 105 5.58 4.32 -3.10
C ILE A 105 4.14 4.51 -3.54
N ALA A 106 3.28 3.59 -3.17
CA ALA A 106 1.84 3.67 -3.42
C ALA A 106 1.10 4.12 -2.17
N SER A 107 0.18 5.07 -2.30
CA SER A 107 -0.77 5.37 -1.22
C SER A 107 -1.91 4.35 -1.22
N GLU A 108 -2.24 3.77 -0.07
CA GLU A 108 -3.30 2.76 0.07
C GLU A 108 -4.67 3.27 -0.40
N ARG A 109 -4.96 4.58 -0.29
CA ARG A 109 -6.33 5.11 -0.50
C ARG A 109 -6.47 6.15 -1.59
N LEU A 110 -5.35 6.65 -2.11
CA LEU A 110 -5.37 7.66 -3.17
C LEU A 110 -5.27 7.04 -4.57
N GLY A 111 -4.82 5.78 -4.71
CA GLY A 111 -4.55 5.20 -6.03
C GLY A 111 -3.42 5.93 -6.76
N ILE A 112 -2.50 6.55 -5.99
CA ILE A 112 -1.36 7.29 -6.49
C ILE A 112 -0.09 6.49 -6.19
N VAL A 113 0.77 6.35 -7.19
CA VAL A 113 2.13 5.84 -7.03
C VAL A 113 3.13 6.94 -7.35
N ARG A 114 4.12 7.12 -6.48
CA ARG A 114 5.20 8.08 -6.65
C ARG A 114 6.54 7.38 -6.64
N TRP A 115 7.44 7.82 -7.52
CA TRP A 115 8.80 7.32 -7.59
C TRP A 115 9.76 8.35 -7.02
N PHE A 116 10.74 7.84 -6.28
CA PHE A 116 11.78 8.63 -5.65
C PHE A 116 13.14 8.01 -5.89
N SER A 117 14.18 8.83 -5.89
CA SER A 117 15.53 8.31 -5.69
C SER A 117 15.67 7.77 -4.27
N THR A 118 16.65 6.89 -4.03
CA THR A 118 17.07 6.50 -2.67
C THR A 118 17.61 7.69 -1.87
N GLN A 119 17.85 8.84 -2.49
CA GLN A 119 18.20 10.10 -1.81
C GLN A 119 16.97 10.93 -1.41
N GLY A 120 15.77 10.51 -1.82
CA GLY A 120 14.50 11.18 -1.53
C GLY A 120 14.07 12.19 -2.59
N ASP A 121 14.76 12.26 -3.72
CA ASP A 121 14.38 13.17 -4.81
C ASP A 121 13.14 12.62 -5.53
N PHE A 122 12.12 13.46 -5.68
CA PHE A 122 10.94 13.10 -6.45
C PHE A 122 11.30 12.92 -7.93
N ILE A 123 10.91 11.79 -8.50
CA ILE A 123 11.11 11.46 -9.92
C ILE A 123 9.82 11.71 -10.70
N ARG A 124 8.72 11.11 -10.26
CA ARG A 124 7.40 11.20 -10.94
C ARG A 124 6.25 10.71 -10.07
N GLU A 125 5.04 11.02 -10.53
CA GLU A 125 3.78 10.55 -9.97
C GLU A 125 2.92 9.94 -11.10
N VAL A 126 2.22 8.86 -10.79
CA VAL A 126 1.20 8.26 -11.63
C VAL A 126 -0.06 8.05 -10.80
N THR A 127 -1.18 8.59 -11.28
CA THR A 127 -2.51 8.22 -10.78
C THR A 127 -2.98 7.01 -11.56
N ILE A 128 -3.17 5.89 -10.88
CA ILE A 128 -3.60 4.65 -11.51
C ILE A 128 -5.04 4.86 -12.01
N ASN A 129 -5.27 4.67 -13.32
CA ASN A 129 -6.58 4.72 -13.98
C ASN A 129 -7.46 5.95 -13.66
N GLY A 130 -6.89 7.15 -13.48
CA GLY A 130 -7.66 8.37 -13.22
C GLY A 130 -8.53 8.31 -11.96
N PHE A 131 -8.14 7.47 -11.01
CA PHE A 131 -8.93 7.08 -9.86
C PHE A 131 -9.27 8.26 -8.93
N SER A 132 -10.54 8.36 -8.50
CA SER A 132 -10.99 9.37 -7.54
C SER A 132 -10.76 8.93 -6.09
N PRO A 133 -10.03 9.68 -5.26
CA PRO A 133 -9.78 9.31 -3.86
C PRO A 133 -11.04 8.99 -3.06
N VAL A 134 -10.91 8.14 -2.04
CA VAL A 134 -12.03 7.82 -1.13
C VAL A 134 -12.56 9.09 -0.49
N THR A 135 -13.83 9.40 -0.71
CA THR A 135 -14.52 10.46 0.03
C THR A 135 -15.25 9.87 1.22
N TRP A 136 -15.39 10.62 2.31
CA TRP A 136 -16.12 10.19 3.49
C TRP A 136 -17.21 11.21 3.82
N THR A 137 -18.42 10.73 4.08
CA THR A 137 -19.57 11.57 4.41
C THR A 137 -20.16 11.16 5.77
N PRO A 138 -20.66 12.11 6.58
CA PRO A 138 -21.43 11.75 7.76
C PRO A 138 -22.71 11.00 7.34
N ASN A 139 -23.06 9.93 8.06
CA ASN A 139 -24.30 9.21 7.84
C ASN A 139 -25.36 9.54 8.91
N SER A 140 -26.62 9.19 8.64
CA SER A 140 -27.76 9.47 9.53
C SER A 140 -27.69 8.76 10.89
N GLY A 141 -26.84 7.72 11.02
CA GLY A 141 -26.57 7.02 12.28
C GLY A 141 -25.46 7.65 13.13
N GLY A 142 -24.94 8.82 12.74
CA GLY A 142 -23.84 9.50 13.45
C GLY A 142 -22.44 8.94 13.15
N GLY A 143 -22.34 7.97 12.22
CA GLY A 143 -21.10 7.39 11.73
C GLY A 143 -20.61 8.02 10.42
N LEU A 144 -19.71 7.31 9.74
CA LEU A 144 -19.16 7.69 8.44
C LEU A 144 -19.62 6.69 7.37
N SER A 145 -19.97 7.18 6.19
CA SER A 145 -20.13 6.42 4.95
C SER A 145 -19.01 6.75 3.98
N MET A 146 -18.61 5.75 3.21
CA MET A 146 -17.64 5.90 2.14
C MET A 146 -18.37 6.35 0.87
N GLY A 147 -17.91 7.43 0.25
CA GLY A 147 -18.43 7.91 -1.02
C GLY A 147 -17.85 7.12 -2.18
N VAL A 148 -18.71 6.81 -3.14
CA VAL A 148 -18.38 6.11 -4.38
C VAL A 148 -18.05 7.12 -5.47
N ASP A 149 -17.16 6.75 -6.39
CA ASP A 149 -16.91 7.53 -7.59
C ASP A 149 -18.17 7.52 -8.47
N PRO A 150 -18.76 8.68 -8.80
CA PRO A 150 -20.00 8.73 -9.57
C PRO A 150 -19.86 8.22 -11.02
N ALA A 151 -18.65 8.18 -11.58
CA ALA A 151 -18.39 7.65 -12.92
C ALA A 151 -18.35 6.12 -12.94
N THR A 152 -17.95 5.48 -11.84
CA THR A 152 -17.75 4.02 -11.77
C THR A 152 -18.68 3.29 -10.80
N GLY A 153 -19.35 4.01 -9.90
CA GLY A 153 -20.17 3.43 -8.82
C GLY A 153 -19.34 2.76 -7.71
N VAL A 154 -18.02 2.89 -7.74
CA VAL A 154 -17.08 2.13 -6.89
C VAL A 154 -16.31 3.06 -5.96
N ALA A 155 -16.13 2.66 -4.71
CA ALA A 155 -15.21 3.31 -3.78
C ALA A 155 -13.88 2.54 -3.69
N ASN A 156 -12.74 3.25 -3.68
CA ASN A 156 -11.47 2.59 -3.32
C ASN A 156 -11.59 2.12 -1.90
N THR A 157 -10.97 1.00 -1.62
CA THR A 157 -10.78 0.53 -0.27
C THR A 157 -9.31 0.31 0.04
N LEU A 158 -8.52 -0.01 -0.97
CA LEU A 158 -7.10 -0.34 -0.83
C LEU A 158 -6.40 -0.29 -2.20
N SER A 159 -5.17 0.17 -2.21
CA SER A 159 -4.23 0.05 -3.32
C SER A 159 -2.96 -0.60 -2.81
N HIS A 160 -2.44 -1.60 -3.51
CA HIS A 160 -1.22 -2.33 -3.12
C HIS A 160 -0.21 -2.28 -4.25
N LEU A 161 1.07 -2.38 -3.90
CA LEU A 161 2.19 -2.40 -4.83
C LEU A 161 3.05 -3.62 -4.55
N SER A 162 3.39 -4.36 -5.60
CA SER A 162 4.28 -5.51 -5.51
C SER A 162 5.22 -5.57 -6.71
N GLY A 163 6.31 -6.31 -6.57
CA GLY A 163 7.19 -6.61 -7.69
C GLY A 163 6.49 -7.53 -8.67
N GLY A 164 6.64 -7.24 -9.97
CA GLY A 164 6.23 -8.13 -11.05
C GLY A 164 7.42 -8.95 -11.55
N GLY A 165 7.52 -9.06 -12.88
CA GLY A 165 8.73 -9.51 -13.55
C GLY A 165 9.83 -8.44 -13.58
N PRO A 166 10.97 -8.71 -14.26
CA PRO A 166 12.04 -7.75 -14.45
C PRO A 166 11.51 -6.42 -15.03
N GLY A 167 11.82 -5.30 -14.38
CA GLY A 167 11.39 -3.97 -14.82
C GLY A 167 9.90 -3.67 -14.61
N GLN A 168 9.18 -4.48 -13.83
CA GLN A 168 7.74 -4.35 -13.66
C GLN A 168 7.34 -4.19 -12.20
N LEU A 169 6.34 -3.34 -12.00
CA LEU A 169 5.59 -3.19 -10.76
C LEU A 169 4.15 -3.60 -11.02
N VAL A 170 3.58 -4.40 -10.13
CA VAL A 170 2.16 -4.73 -10.16
C VAL A 170 1.46 -3.89 -9.11
N ALA A 171 0.60 -2.99 -9.58
CA ALA A 171 -0.30 -2.21 -8.74
C ALA A 171 -1.69 -2.83 -8.78
N THR A 172 -2.30 -3.01 -7.60
CA THR A 172 -3.66 -3.52 -7.51
C THR A 172 -4.56 -2.53 -6.80
N ILE A 173 -5.76 -2.33 -7.33
CA ILE A 173 -6.77 -1.44 -6.76
C ILE A 173 -7.99 -2.27 -6.37
N HIS A 174 -8.40 -2.11 -5.13
CA HIS A 174 -9.57 -2.75 -4.55
C HIS A 174 -10.72 -1.76 -4.50
N GLY A 175 -11.68 -1.97 -5.38
CA GLY A 175 -12.96 -1.30 -5.36
C GLY A 175 -14.01 -2.07 -4.56
N ALA A 176 -14.88 -1.37 -3.85
CA ALA A 176 -16.15 -1.92 -3.40
C ALA A 176 -17.29 -1.18 -4.11
N SER A 177 -18.16 -1.93 -4.79
CA SER A 177 -19.44 -1.43 -5.27
C SER A 177 -20.46 -1.58 -4.15
N MET A 178 -21.15 -0.47 -3.82
CA MET A 178 -22.15 -0.44 -2.77
C MET A 178 -23.54 -0.86 -3.27
N GLU A 179 -23.76 -0.87 -4.59
CA GLU A 179 -25.07 -1.17 -5.20
C GLU A 179 -25.36 -2.67 -5.24
N ASP A 180 -24.34 -3.47 -5.53
CA ASP A 180 -24.41 -4.93 -5.65
C ASP A 180 -23.57 -5.67 -4.60
N MET A 181 -22.92 -4.93 -3.69
CA MET A 181 -22.04 -5.46 -2.64
C MET A 181 -20.87 -6.30 -3.20
N THR A 182 -20.48 -6.08 -4.45
CA THR A 182 -19.36 -6.80 -5.08
C THR A 182 -18.03 -6.08 -4.85
N GLY A 183 -16.99 -6.89 -4.61
CA GLY A 183 -15.61 -6.42 -4.63
C GLY A 183 -15.09 -6.44 -6.06
N ARG A 184 -14.49 -5.32 -6.49
CA ARG A 184 -13.76 -5.20 -7.75
C ARG A 184 -12.26 -5.18 -7.47
N LEU A 185 -11.49 -5.96 -8.21
CA LEU A 185 -10.03 -5.88 -8.19
C LEU A 185 -9.54 -5.54 -9.58
N ASP A 186 -8.94 -4.37 -9.73
CA ASP A 186 -8.24 -3.99 -10.96
C ASP A 186 -6.73 -4.17 -10.76
N ILE A 187 -6.06 -4.70 -11.78
CA ILE A 187 -4.62 -4.97 -11.75
C ILE A 187 -3.96 -4.23 -12.90
N TYR A 188 -2.91 -3.51 -12.57
CA TYR A 188 -2.13 -2.71 -13.50
C TYR A 188 -0.67 -3.15 -13.41
N VAL A 189 -0.07 -3.39 -14.57
CA VAL A 189 1.39 -3.53 -14.65
C VAL A 189 1.94 -2.18 -15.04
N LEU A 190 2.80 -1.65 -14.19
CA LEU A 190 3.52 -0.41 -14.37
C LEU A 190 4.96 -0.76 -14.73
N ASP A 191 5.51 -0.09 -15.73
CA ASP A 191 6.95 -0.16 -15.95
C ASP A 191 7.68 0.50 -14.76
N SER A 192 8.62 -0.21 -14.14
CA SER A 192 9.27 0.25 -12.91
C SER A 192 10.16 1.47 -13.16
N GLY A 193 10.65 1.62 -14.40
CA GLY A 193 11.57 2.67 -14.85
C GLY A 193 10.89 3.94 -15.35
N SER A 194 9.74 3.85 -16.01
CA SER A 194 8.98 4.96 -16.63
C SER A 194 7.65 5.26 -15.93
N GLY A 195 7.10 4.28 -15.19
CA GLY A 195 5.76 4.38 -14.57
C GLY A 195 4.63 4.23 -15.57
N GLU A 196 4.93 4.00 -16.85
CA GLU A 196 3.91 3.81 -17.88
C GLU A 196 3.02 2.62 -17.52
N GLN A 197 1.72 2.88 -17.58
CA GLN A 197 0.69 1.91 -17.27
C GLN A 197 0.39 1.07 -18.51
N SER A 198 0.55 -0.24 -18.41
CA SER A 198 -0.06 -1.16 -19.38
C SER A 198 -1.58 -1.26 -19.12
N SER A 199 -2.36 -1.51 -20.17
CA SER A 199 -3.81 -1.70 -20.05
C SER A 199 -4.15 -2.70 -18.93
N PRO A 200 -5.25 -2.49 -18.17
CA PRO A 200 -5.61 -3.37 -17.07
C PRO A 200 -5.65 -4.81 -17.57
N VAL A 201 -5.05 -5.72 -16.81
CA VAL A 201 -5.13 -7.13 -17.14
C VAL A 201 -6.58 -7.55 -16.85
N PRO A 202 -7.38 -7.95 -17.86
CA PRO A 202 -8.74 -8.42 -17.63
C PRO A 202 -8.65 -9.77 -16.95
N SER A 203 -8.55 -9.76 -15.64
CA SER A 203 -8.46 -10.98 -14.84
C SER A 203 -9.43 -10.88 -13.69
N GLU A 204 -10.41 -11.78 -13.68
CA GLU A 204 -11.26 -12.02 -12.53
C GLU A 204 -10.36 -12.46 -11.36
N ALA A 205 -10.40 -11.71 -10.26
CA ALA A 205 -9.74 -12.12 -9.03
C ALA A 205 -10.51 -13.29 -8.44
N VAL A 206 -9.85 -14.44 -8.29
CA VAL A 206 -10.47 -15.61 -7.67
C VAL A 206 -10.10 -15.62 -6.20
N ALA A 207 -11.10 -15.59 -5.32
CA ALA A 207 -10.89 -15.79 -3.89
C ALA A 207 -10.15 -17.13 -3.64
N SER A 208 -8.90 -17.07 -3.20
CA SER A 208 -8.07 -18.26 -2.92
C SER A 208 -8.27 -18.81 -1.51
N ALA A 209 -8.40 -17.93 -0.52
CA ALA A 209 -8.36 -18.34 0.87
C ALA A 209 -8.97 -17.30 1.80
N PHE A 210 -9.54 -17.77 2.89
CA PHE A 210 -9.93 -16.95 4.03
C PHE A 210 -9.13 -17.37 5.25
N ALA A 211 -8.29 -16.48 5.79
CA ALA A 211 -7.53 -16.75 7.01
C ALA A 211 -7.36 -15.47 7.83
N HIS A 212 -7.43 -15.58 9.17
CA HIS A 212 -7.26 -14.44 10.09
C HIS A 212 -8.09 -13.20 9.75
N HIS A 213 -9.35 -13.40 9.32
CA HIS A 213 -10.26 -12.32 8.90
C HIS A 213 -9.80 -11.52 7.67
N ARG A 214 -8.93 -12.12 6.86
CA ARG A 214 -8.43 -11.57 5.60
C ARG A 214 -8.83 -12.47 4.45
N LEU A 215 -9.33 -11.85 3.39
CA LEU A 215 -9.60 -12.50 2.11
C LEU A 215 -8.35 -12.38 1.24
N TYR A 216 -7.80 -13.51 0.83
CA TYR A 216 -6.71 -13.61 -0.11
C TYR A 216 -7.29 -14.02 -1.45
N SER A 217 -6.97 -13.29 -2.50
CA SER A 217 -7.31 -13.71 -3.87
C SER A 217 -6.04 -13.84 -4.68
N PHE A 218 -6.13 -14.65 -5.71
CA PHE A 218 -5.07 -14.75 -6.71
C PHE A 218 -5.63 -14.22 -8.01
N VAL A 219 -4.74 -13.58 -8.73
CA VAL A 219 -4.86 -13.36 -10.15
C VAL A 219 -4.23 -14.61 -10.78
N ARG A 220 -4.81 -15.14 -11.87
CA ARG A 220 -4.24 -16.32 -12.56
C ARG A 220 -2.75 -16.10 -12.88
N ASP A 221 -1.97 -17.17 -13.00
CA ASP A 221 -0.57 -17.10 -13.45
C ASP A 221 -0.44 -16.19 -14.70
N PRO A 222 0.59 -15.34 -14.79
CA PRO A 222 1.83 -15.30 -14.00
C PRO A 222 1.86 -14.27 -12.85
N TYR A 223 0.72 -13.77 -12.38
CA TYR A 223 0.68 -12.64 -11.43
C TYR A 223 0.77 -13.08 -9.96
N PRO A 224 1.43 -12.31 -9.08
CA PRO A 224 1.63 -12.69 -7.68
C PRO A 224 0.30 -12.79 -6.91
N LYS A 225 0.29 -13.58 -5.83
CA LYS A 225 -0.85 -13.65 -4.89
C LYS A 225 -1.04 -12.30 -4.21
N VAL A 226 -2.27 -11.77 -4.18
CA VAL A 226 -2.54 -10.42 -3.68
C VAL A 226 -3.54 -10.47 -2.52
N LEU A 227 -3.26 -9.70 -1.46
CA LEU A 227 -4.19 -9.53 -0.35
C LEU A 227 -5.40 -8.71 -0.83
N VAL A 228 -6.64 -9.21 -0.68
CA VAL A 228 -7.81 -8.57 -1.29
C VAL A 228 -8.71 -7.81 -0.34
N GLN A 229 -8.80 -8.19 0.93
CA GLN A 229 -9.53 -7.38 1.90
C GLN A 229 -9.25 -7.78 3.34
N THR A 230 -9.38 -6.83 4.26
CA THR A 230 -9.68 -7.11 5.67
C THR A 230 -11.20 -7.01 5.82
N VAL A 231 -11.89 -8.08 6.22
CA VAL A 231 -13.36 -8.07 6.28
C VAL A 231 -13.85 -7.12 7.38
N PRO A 232 -14.78 -6.19 7.08
CA PRO A 232 -15.37 -5.31 8.08
C PRO A 232 -16.06 -6.08 9.22
N GLN A 233 -16.03 -5.54 10.43
CA GLN A 233 -16.50 -6.26 11.62
C GLN A 233 -17.99 -6.65 11.61
N TRP A 234 -18.81 -6.02 10.76
CA TRP A 234 -20.25 -6.24 10.70
C TRP A 234 -20.65 -7.45 9.84
N LEU A 235 -19.74 -8.00 9.02
CA LEU A 235 -19.89 -9.30 8.35
C LEU A 235 -19.59 -10.50 9.27
N ARG A 236 -19.28 -10.26 10.56
CA ARG A 236 -18.92 -11.28 11.56
C ARG A 236 -20.10 -12.01 12.23
N ARG A 237 -21.34 -11.72 11.81
CA ARG A 237 -22.56 -12.18 12.51
C ARG A 237 -23.47 -13.09 11.66
N GLN A 238 -22.94 -13.70 10.61
CA GLN A 238 -23.61 -14.82 9.94
C GLN A 238 -22.87 -16.11 10.27
#